data_AF-A0A0N8PWD2-F1
#
_entry.id   AF-A0A0N8PWD2-F1
#
_cell.length_a   1.000
_cell.length_b   1.000
_cell.length_c   1.000
_cell.angle_alpha   90.00
_cell.angle_beta   90.00
_cell.angle_gamma   90.00
#
_symmetry.space_group_name_H-M   'P 1'
#
loop_
_entity.id
_entity.type
_entity.pdbx_description
1 polymer ?
#
loop_
_entity_poly.entity_id
_entity_poly.type
_entity_poly.pdbx_seq_one_letter_code
_entity_poly.pdbx_strand_id
1 'polypeptide(L)' 'MLLQHPYVEFFNQTKRICIVGLNLAVKHRLGGRDALIIAIFIANKVSTVYTHDQDLLVLSKISWKKFHLTFRDPLAS' A
#
# COMPACT_ATOMS: atom_id res chain seq x y z
N MET A 1 5.46 18.91 13.06
CA MET A 1 4.84 19.64 11.94
C MET A 1 3.73 18.77 11.38
N LEU A 2 2.48 19.23 11.42
CA LEU A 2 1.35 18.54 10.78
C LEU A 2 1.22 19.10 9.36
N LEU A 3 1.51 18.27 8.37
CA LEU A 3 1.26 18.60 6.97
C LEU A 3 -0.25 18.58 6.73
N GLN A 4 -0.80 19.65 6.15
CA GLN A 4 -2.21 19.77 5.85
C GLN A 4 -2.39 20.22 4.40
N HIS A 5 -3.31 19.57 3.69
CA HIS A 5 -3.65 19.90 2.31
C HIS A 5 -5.11 19.50 2.04
N PRO A 6 -5.89 20.28 1.27
CA PRO A 6 -7.32 20.02 1.05
C PRO A 6 -7.62 18.71 0.28
N TYR A 7 -6.66 18.23 -0.51
CA TYR A 7 -6.84 17.07 -1.40
C TYR A 7 -5.83 15.94 -1.16
N VAL A 8 -4.92 16.10 -0.18
CA VAL A 8 -3.86 15.12 0.07
C VAL A 8 -3.87 14.76 1.53
N GLU A 9 -4.04 13.46 1.80
CA GLU A 9 -3.93 12.90 3.13
C GLU A 9 -2.49 12.42 3.38
N PHE A 10 -1.93 12.83 4.52
CA PHE A 10 -0.56 12.48 4.91
C PHE A 10 -0.59 11.38 5.97
N PHE A 11 -0.03 10.21 5.63
CA PHE A 11 0.09 9.09 6.55
C PHE A 11 1.49 8.97 7.14
N ASN A 12 1.56 8.78 8.46
CA ASN A 12 2.83 8.58 9.16
C ASN A 12 3.30 7.13 9.05
N GLN A 13 4.57 6.95 8.68
CA GLN A 13 5.22 5.65 8.71
C GLN A 13 5.82 5.37 10.10
N THR A 14 5.12 4.54 10.89
CA THR A 14 5.60 4.13 12.22
C THR A 14 6.48 2.89 12.13
N LYS A 15 7.31 2.62 13.16
CA LYS A 15 8.10 1.37 13.25
C LYS A 15 7.23 0.12 13.06
N ARG A 16 6.02 0.11 13.61
CA ARG A 16 5.05 -0.99 13.45
C ARG A 16 4.64 -1.20 12.00
N ILE A 17 4.42 -0.11 11.26
CA ILE A 17 4.11 -0.17 9.82
C ILE A 17 5.32 -0.70 9.04
N CYS A 18 6.54 -0.28 9.38
CA CYS A 18 7.75 -0.81 8.75
C CYS A 18 7.88 -2.33 8.92
N ILE A 19 7.59 -2.86 10.12
CA ILE A 19 7.60 -4.31 10.38
C ILE A 19 6.56 -5.02 9.50
N VAL A 20 5.37 -4.45 9.33
CA VAL A 20 4.36 -5.00 8.40
C VAL A 20 4.89 -4.98 6.97
N GLY A 21 5.50 -3.88 6.52
CA GLY A 21 6.09 -3.77 5.19
C GLY A 21 7.17 -4.80 4.92
N LEU A 22 8.09 -5.01 5.87
CA LEU A 22 9.12 -6.05 5.73
C LEU A 22 8.52 -7.46 5.61
N ASN A 23 7.46 -7.77 6.36
CA ASN A 23 6.75 -9.03 6.22
C ASN A 23 6.08 -9.18 4.85
N LEU A 24 5.48 -8.09 4.33
CA LEU A 24 4.88 -8.08 2.99
C LEU A 24 5.95 -8.26 1.90
N ALA A 25 7.11 -7.63 2.04
CA ALA A 25 8.23 -7.75 1.11
C ALA A 25 8.65 -9.21 0.93
N VAL A 26 8.88 -9.91 2.04
CA VAL A 26 9.25 -11.33 2.00
C VAL A 26 8.13 -12.20 1.43
N LYS A 27 6.89 -11.98 1.89
CA LYS A 27 5.74 -12.81 1.51
C LYS A 27 5.37 -12.71 0.03
N HIS A 28 5.43 -11.49 -0.52
CA HIS A 28 4.97 -11.19 -1.87
C HIS A 28 6.12 -10.85 -2.84
N ARG A 29 7.37 -11.03 -2.41
CA ARG A 29 8.60 -10.68 -3.17
C ARG A 29 8.58 -9.23 -3.69
N LEU A 30 8.03 -8.32 -2.88
CA LEU A 30 7.94 -6.90 -3.23
C LEU A 30 9.27 -6.20 -2.98
N GLY A 31 9.56 -5.18 -3.80
CA GLY A 31 10.61 -4.21 -3.50
C GLY A 31 10.35 -3.52 -2.16
N GLY A 32 11.42 -3.13 -1.46
CA GLY A 32 11.32 -2.54 -0.12
C GLY A 32 10.45 -1.29 -0.06
N ARG A 33 10.50 -0.44 -1.10
CA ARG A 33 9.67 0.77 -1.21
C ARG A 33 8.19 0.41 -1.31
N ASP A 34 7.83 -0.48 -2.23
CA ASP A 34 6.43 -0.77 -2.51
C ASP A 34 5.80 -1.48 -1.33
N ALA A 35 6.53 -2.41 -0.70
CA ALA A 35 6.08 -3.08 0.52
C ALA A 35 5.79 -2.10 1.67
N LEU A 36 6.63 -1.08 1.84
CA LEU A 36 6.45 -0.04 2.84
C LEU A 36 5.25 0.87 2.54
N ILE A 37 5.04 1.26 1.27
CA ILE A 37 3.89 2.05 0.83
C ILE A 37 2.60 1.28 1.05
N ILE A 38 2.57 0.02 0.62
CA ILE A 38 1.40 -0.86 0.76
C ILE A 38 1.07 -1.08 2.24
N ALA A 39 2.07 -1.25 3.10
CA ALA A 39 1.86 -1.37 4.54
C ALA A 39 1.23 -0.11 5.15
N ILE A 40 1.61 1.09 4.67
CA ILE A 40 0.99 2.35 5.07
C ILE A 40 -0.49 2.35 4.68
N PHE A 41 -0.83 1.98 3.44
CA PHE A 41 -2.21 1.93 2.97
C PHE A 41 -3.07 0.92 3.72
N ILE A 42 -2.55 -0.29 3.97
CA ILE A 42 -3.24 -1.31 4.77
C ILE A 42 -3.49 -0.80 6.20
N ALA A 43 -2.49 -0.18 6.84
CA ALA A 43 -2.62 0.31 8.21
C ALA A 43 -3.67 1.42 8.34
N ASN A 44 -3.82 2.25 7.29
CA ASN A 44 -4.79 3.34 7.23
C ASN A 44 -6.09 2.97 6.49
N LYS A 45 -6.32 1.67 6.24
CA LYS A 45 -7.54 1.14 5.62
C LYS A 45 -7.86 1.69 4.23
N VAL A 46 -6.84 2.06 3.45
CA VAL A 46 -7.00 2.38 2.03
C VAL A 46 -7.17 1.08 1.26
N SER A 47 -8.38 0.84 0.74
CA SER A 47 -8.75 -0.44 0.12
C SER A 47 -8.36 -0.55 -1.35
N THR A 48 -8.13 0.57 -2.02
CA THR A 48 -7.87 0.60 -3.46
C THR A 48 -6.70 1.52 -3.74
N VAL A 49 -5.72 0.99 -4.48
CA VAL A 49 -4.56 1.75 -4.96
C VAL A 49 -4.65 1.79 -6.48
N TYR A 50 -4.67 3.01 -7.02
CA TYR A 50 -4.57 3.23 -8.44
C TYR A 50 -3.11 3.34 -8.84
N THR A 51 -2.67 2.54 -9.82
CA THR A 51 -1.28 2.51 -10.26
C THR A 51 -1.18 1.99 -11.70
N HIS A 52 -0.12 2.39 -12.40
CA HIS A 52 0.30 1.79 -13.67
C HIS A 52 1.47 0.81 -13.50
N ASP A 53 1.88 0.55 -12.26
CA ASP A 53 2.92 -0.43 -11.95
C ASP A 53 2.42 -1.84 -12.26
N GLN A 54 2.99 -2.45 -13.30
CA GLN A 54 2.50 -3.72 -13.80
C GLN A 54 2.72 -4.89 -12.85
N ASP A 55 3.77 -4.84 -12.02
CA ASP A 55 4.03 -5.90 -11.05
C ASP A 55 2.95 -5.89 -9.94
N LEU A 56 2.54 -4.69 -9.51
CA LEU A 56 1.45 -4.52 -8.55
C LEU A 56 0.07 -4.86 -9.15
N LEU A 57 -0.16 -4.52 -10.43
CA LEU A 57 -1.40 -4.88 -11.12
C LEU A 57 -1.53 -6.39 -11.31
N VAL A 58 -0.45 -7.09 -11.67
CA VAL A 58 -0.40 -8.56 -11.75
C VAL A 58 -0.63 -9.19 -10.37
N LEU A 59 -0.09 -8.60 -9.30
CA LEU A 59 -0.35 -9.05 -7.94
C LEU A 59 -1.83 -8.93 -7.56
N SER A 60 -2.55 -7.94 -8.13
CA SER A 60 -3.99 -7.66 -8.06
C SER A 60 -4.55 -7.31 -6.66
N LYS A 61 -4.17 -8.06 -5.63
CA LYS A 61 -4.71 -7.95 -4.28
C LYS A 61 -3.69 -8.40 -3.24
N ILE A 62 -3.65 -7.67 -2.13
CA ILE A 62 -2.96 -8.08 -0.91
C ILE A 62 -3.96 -8.22 0.23
N SER A 63 -3.88 -9.36 0.91
CA SER A 63 -4.69 -9.67 2.09
C SER A 63 -3.82 -9.59 3.35
N TRP A 64 -4.24 -8.77 4.31
CA TRP A 64 -3.59 -8.65 5.62
C TRP A 64 -4.60 -8.71 6.76
N LYS A 65 -4.53 -9.77 7.56
CA LYS A 65 -5.53 -10.10 8.58
C LYS A 65 -6.94 -10.13 7.97
N LYS A 66 -7.85 -9.25 8.41
CA LYS A 66 -9.23 -9.14 7.90
C LYS A 66 -9.37 -8.05 6.82
N PHE A 67 -8.29 -7.35 6.48
CA PHE A 67 -8.30 -6.25 5.53
C PHE A 67 -7.72 -6.67 4.18
N HIS A 68 -8.22 -6.02 3.13
CA HIS A 68 -7.86 -6.30 1.76
C HIS A 68 -7.57 -4.99 1.02
N LEU A 69 -6.46 -4.97 0.30
CA LEU A 69 -6.08 -3.88 -0.60
C LEU A 69 -6.05 -4.43 -2.02
N THR A 70 -6.64 -3.72 -2.97
CA THR A 70 -6.65 -4.07 -4.39
C THR A 70 -5.92 -3.03 -5.22
N PHE A 71 -5.15 -3.47 -6.21
CA PHE A 71 -4.52 -2.61 -7.21
C PHE A 71 -5.42 -2.51 -8.43
N ARG A 72 -5.57 -1.31 -8.97
CA ARG A 72 -6.36 -1.05 -10.18
C ARG A 72 -5.59 -0.11 -11.10
N ASP A 73 -5.64 -0.38 -12.39
CA ASP A 73 -5.21 0.61 -13.36
C ASP A 73 -6.30 1.69 -13.44
N PRO A 74 -5.98 2.98 -13.26
CA PRO A 74 -6.97 4.05 -13.33
C PRO A 74 -7.55 4.26 -14.74
N LEU A 75 -6.91 3.74 -15.79
CA LEU A 75 -7.32 3.90 -17.18
C LEU A 75 -7.88 2.61 -17.80
N ALA A 76 -7.84 1.49 -17.08
CA ALA A 76 -8.47 0.26 -17.54
C ALA A 76 -9.99 0.30 -17.29
N SER A 77 -10.76 0.21 -18.37
CA SER A 77 -12.22 0.12 -18.40
C SER A 77 -12.76 -1.16 -17.79
#